data_AF-A0A1M6T7P3-F1
#
_entry.id   AF-A0A1M6T7P3-F1
#
_cell.length_a   1.000
_cell.length_b   1.000
_cell.length_c   1.000
_cell.angle_alpha   90.00
_cell.angle_beta   90.00
_cell.angle_gamma   90.00
#
_symmetry.space_group_name_H-M   'P 1'
#
loop_
_entity.id
_entity.type
_entity.pdbx_description
1 polymer ?
#
loop_
_entity_poly.entity_id
_entity_poly.type
_entity_poly.pdbx_seq_one_letter_code
_entity_poly.pdbx_strand_id
1 'polypeptide(L)'
;MYSRYIKTLSDYQLQESYAMRGMERVRIGFGIDTVFVQAQTMTLREIAVSFTREMDEISRVGVKAPPHSTVERFEREVLAKVSSMRRYAASRHGWLERLQTVNQQVANLPASVQIPLRGTLDSARAGYLVGIAGLGDSVVNAIPDSTKDAIFALLQDNEEQTLAWSRFNSELAAMYSEDLIQFFQSQSMEEMSLKSKIPMAFYFLTLVLMLSTFFFIFRSKQ
;
A
#
# COMPACT_ATOMS: atom_id res chain seq x y z
N MET A 1 12.98 22.00 0.11
CA MET A 1 12.81 21.13 -1.08
C MET A 1 12.42 19.72 -0.67
N TYR A 2 13.22 19.03 0.13
CA TYR A 2 12.97 17.65 0.58
C TYR A 2 11.64 17.40 1.31
N SER A 3 11.12 18.40 2.03
CA SER A 3 9.79 18.33 2.68
C SER A 3 8.63 18.05 1.70
N ARG A 4 8.72 18.47 0.42
CA ARG A 4 7.71 18.14 -0.58
C ARG A 4 7.68 16.64 -0.87
N TYR A 5 8.84 16.00 -1.04
CA TYR A 5 8.93 14.57 -1.35
C TYR A 5 8.51 13.71 -0.15
N ILE A 6 8.86 14.12 1.07
CA ILE A 6 8.34 13.50 2.29
C ILE A 6 6.82 13.56 2.29
N LYS A 7 6.23 14.74 2.00
CA LYS A 7 4.78 14.89 1.92
C LYS A 7 4.16 13.97 0.87
N THR A 8 4.72 13.90 -0.34
CA THR A 8 4.22 13.01 -1.41
C THR A 8 4.21 11.54 -0.99
N LEU A 9 5.25 11.07 -0.29
CA LEU A 9 5.34 9.70 0.21
C LEU A 9 4.36 9.45 1.38
N SER A 10 4.17 10.42 2.27
CA SER A 10 3.15 10.35 3.31
C SER A 10 1.72 10.36 2.73
N ASP A 11 1.47 11.17 1.70
CA ASP A 11 0.21 11.20 0.97
C ASP A 11 -0.05 9.84 0.30
N TYR A 12 1.00 9.19 -0.25
CA TYR A 12 0.92 7.82 -0.74
C TYR A 12 0.51 6.82 0.36
N GLN A 13 1.19 6.80 1.51
CA GLN A 13 0.87 5.89 2.62
C GLN A 13 -0.57 6.07 3.11
N LEU A 14 -1.03 7.33 3.21
CA LEU A 14 -2.40 7.65 3.59
C LEU A 14 -3.40 7.13 2.54
N GLN A 15 -3.14 7.38 1.26
CA GLN A 15 -4.00 6.94 0.18
C GLN A 15 -4.04 5.42 0.05
N GLU A 16 -2.91 4.74 0.31
CA GLU A 16 -2.82 3.29 0.34
C GLU A 16 -3.72 2.72 1.45
N SER A 17 -3.70 3.31 2.64
CA SER A 17 -4.58 2.93 3.75
C SER A 17 -6.06 3.07 3.38
N TYR A 18 -6.43 4.17 2.71
CA TYR A 18 -7.80 4.36 2.22
C TYR A 18 -8.18 3.34 1.14
N ALA A 19 -7.28 3.06 0.20
CA ALA A 19 -7.48 2.05 -0.83
C ALA A 19 -7.66 0.67 -0.21
N MET A 20 -6.83 0.28 0.78
CA MET A 20 -6.94 -0.99 1.49
C MET A 20 -8.26 -1.12 2.26
N ARG A 21 -8.73 -0.05 2.91
CA ARG A 21 -10.07 -0.03 3.55
C ARG A 21 -11.20 -0.18 2.52
N GLY A 22 -11.05 0.42 1.34
CA GLY A 22 -11.97 0.22 0.23
C GLY A 22 -11.97 -1.23 -0.29
N MET A 23 -10.77 -1.81 -0.45
CA MET A 23 -10.58 -3.20 -0.84
C MET A 23 -11.17 -4.19 0.18
N GLU A 24 -11.13 -3.84 1.47
CA GLU A 24 -11.76 -4.64 2.53
C GLU A 24 -13.28 -4.69 2.37
N ARG A 25 -13.90 -3.57 1.97
CA ARG A 25 -15.34 -3.53 1.65
C ARG A 25 -15.67 -4.40 0.44
N VAL A 26 -14.81 -4.43 -0.57
CA VAL A 26 -14.94 -5.33 -1.73
C VAL A 26 -14.81 -6.80 -1.28
N ARG A 27 -13.86 -7.11 -0.40
CA ARG A 27 -13.65 -8.46 0.13
C ARG A 27 -14.91 -9.01 0.80
N ILE A 28 -15.56 -8.23 1.65
CA ILE A 28 -16.80 -8.63 2.37
C ILE A 28 -18.08 -8.44 1.53
N GLY A 29 -17.99 -7.78 0.37
CA GLY A 29 -19.13 -7.49 -0.50
C GLY A 29 -20.12 -6.47 0.06
N PHE A 30 -19.65 -5.45 0.78
CA PHE A 30 -20.49 -4.38 1.33
C PHE A 30 -20.26 -3.08 0.55
N GLY A 31 -21.30 -2.53 -0.09
CA GLY A 31 -21.19 -1.24 -0.80
C GLY A 31 -20.16 -1.27 -1.94
N ILE A 32 -20.28 -2.25 -2.83
CA ILE A 32 -19.34 -2.47 -3.94
C ILE A 32 -19.44 -1.30 -4.92
N ASP A 33 -18.51 -0.35 -4.81
CA ASP A 33 -18.24 0.62 -5.86
C ASP A 33 -16.89 0.29 -6.49
N THR A 34 -16.94 -0.49 -7.58
CA THR A 34 -15.75 -0.83 -8.35
C THR A 34 -15.11 0.41 -8.98
N VAL A 35 -15.88 1.48 -9.22
CA VAL A 35 -15.38 2.76 -9.75
C VAL A 35 -14.55 3.47 -8.69
N PHE A 36 -15.00 3.49 -7.44
CA PHE A 36 -14.21 4.03 -6.33
C PHE A 36 -12.84 3.35 -6.21
N VAL A 37 -12.80 2.01 -6.25
CA VAL A 37 -11.54 1.25 -6.19
C VAL A 37 -10.64 1.54 -7.39
N GLN A 38 -11.21 1.66 -8.59
CA GLN A 38 -10.44 2.02 -9.78
C GLN A 38 -9.84 3.43 -9.66
N ALA A 39 -10.59 4.40 -9.16
CA ALA A 39 -10.10 5.75 -8.93
C ALA A 39 -8.93 5.76 -7.92
N GLN A 40 -9.11 5.10 -6.77
CA GLN A 40 -8.08 5.02 -5.72
C GLN A 40 -6.79 4.36 -6.23
N THR A 41 -6.92 3.24 -6.95
CA THR A 41 -5.77 2.52 -7.50
C THR A 41 -5.06 3.30 -8.62
N MET A 42 -5.80 4.12 -9.38
CA MET A 42 -5.21 5.03 -10.37
C MET A 42 -4.41 6.15 -9.69
N THR A 43 -4.94 6.75 -8.61
CA THR A 43 -4.20 7.75 -7.83
C THR A 43 -2.89 7.19 -7.27
N LEU A 44 -2.89 5.97 -6.70
CA LEU A 44 -1.66 5.33 -6.20
C LEU A 44 -0.61 5.15 -7.30
N ARG A 45 -1.05 4.70 -8.48
CA ARG A 45 -0.19 4.59 -9.65
C ARG A 45 0.38 5.94 -10.06
N GLU A 46 -0.46 6.96 -10.16
CA GLU A 46 -0.05 8.31 -10.56
C GLU A 46 0.98 8.89 -9.60
N ILE A 47 0.79 8.71 -8.29
CA ILE A 47 1.77 9.16 -7.28
C ILE A 47 3.11 8.47 -7.48
N ALA A 48 3.14 7.13 -7.64
CA ALA A 48 4.40 6.39 -7.79
C ALA A 48 5.15 6.74 -9.08
N VAL A 49 4.44 6.84 -10.21
CA VAL A 49 5.05 7.21 -11.50
C VAL A 49 5.53 8.66 -11.47
N SER A 50 4.73 9.59 -10.94
CA SER A 50 5.10 11.00 -10.84
C SER A 50 6.29 11.19 -9.92
N PHE A 51 6.31 10.49 -8.78
CA PHE A 51 7.42 10.52 -7.84
C PHE A 51 8.71 10.04 -8.49
N THR A 52 8.69 8.91 -9.20
CA THR A 52 9.86 8.38 -9.90
C THR A 52 10.40 9.35 -10.94
N ARG A 53 9.51 9.96 -11.74
CA ARG A 53 9.90 10.99 -12.71
C ARG A 53 10.52 12.22 -12.04
N GLU A 54 9.93 12.68 -10.93
CA GLU A 54 10.49 13.78 -10.15
C GLU A 54 11.89 13.43 -9.61
N MET A 55 12.14 12.18 -9.20
CA MET A 55 13.46 11.73 -8.75
C MET A 55 14.52 11.78 -9.85
N ASP A 56 14.15 11.37 -11.07
CA ASP A 56 15.05 11.47 -12.23
C ASP A 56 15.40 12.92 -12.55
N GLU A 57 14.42 13.82 -12.47
CA GLU A 57 14.63 15.26 -12.69
C GLU A 57 15.57 15.86 -11.64
N ILE A 58 15.38 15.54 -10.36
CA ILE A 58 16.24 16.02 -9.25
C ILE A 58 17.68 15.54 -9.41
N SER A 59 17.85 14.27 -9.77
CA SER A 59 19.16 13.66 -9.99
C SER A 59 19.91 14.38 -11.11
N ARG A 60 19.23 14.72 -12.22
CA ARG A 60 19.81 15.47 -13.34
C ARG A 60 20.26 16.88 -12.98
N VAL A 61 19.59 17.52 -12.03
CA VAL A 61 19.93 18.87 -11.54
C VAL A 61 21.08 18.85 -10.52
N GLY A 62 21.59 17.67 -10.17
CA GLY A 62 22.71 17.51 -9.24
C GLY A 62 22.33 17.66 -7.76
N VAL A 63 21.03 17.63 -7.45
CA VAL A 63 20.54 17.60 -6.08
C VAL A 63 20.63 16.16 -5.57
N LYS A 64 21.00 15.98 -4.30
CA LYS A 64 21.09 14.63 -3.69
C LYS A 64 19.73 13.94 -3.77
N ALA A 65 19.70 12.80 -4.46
CA ALA A 65 18.53 11.97 -4.66
C ALA A 65 18.76 10.57 -4.06
N PRO A 66 17.70 9.85 -3.69
CA PRO A 66 17.82 8.47 -3.25
C PRO A 66 18.37 7.57 -4.38
N PRO A 67 18.92 6.40 -4.05
CA PRO A 67 19.40 5.46 -5.07
C PRO A 67 18.29 5.08 -6.05
N HIS A 68 18.58 5.14 -7.35
CA HIS A 68 17.62 4.82 -8.41
C HIS A 68 16.97 3.45 -8.23
N SER A 69 17.76 2.45 -7.80
CA SER A 69 17.27 1.10 -7.50
C SER A 69 16.17 1.06 -6.43
N THR A 70 16.21 1.96 -5.45
CA THR A 70 15.19 2.04 -4.39
C THR A 70 13.91 2.66 -4.92
N VAL A 71 14.04 3.72 -5.72
CA VAL A 71 12.91 4.39 -6.38
C VAL A 71 12.20 3.45 -7.37
N GLU A 72 12.95 2.74 -8.21
CA GLU A 72 12.40 1.74 -9.14
C GLU A 72 11.71 0.58 -8.42
N ARG A 73 12.26 0.13 -7.28
CA ARG A 73 11.63 -0.93 -6.47
C ARG A 73 10.32 -0.43 -5.89
N PHE A 74 10.29 0.77 -5.33
CA PHE A 74 9.07 1.40 -4.86
C PHE A 74 8.02 1.45 -5.96
N GLU A 75 8.34 2.00 -7.14
CA GLU A 75 7.41 2.08 -8.26
C GLU A 75 6.88 0.69 -8.67
N ARG A 76 7.79 -0.28 -8.83
CA ARG A 76 7.43 -1.65 -9.21
C ARG A 76 6.47 -2.29 -8.23
N GLU A 77 6.74 -2.19 -6.93
CA GLU A 77 5.86 -2.75 -5.89
C GLU A 77 4.49 -2.06 -5.87
N VAL A 78 4.44 -0.73 -6.04
CA VAL A 78 3.16 0.00 -6.13
C VAL A 78 2.36 -0.47 -7.34
N LEU A 79 2.99 -0.59 -8.52
CA LEU A 79 2.33 -1.05 -9.74
C LEU A 79 1.86 -2.50 -9.63
N ALA A 80 2.67 -3.38 -9.03
CA ALA A 80 2.30 -4.77 -8.76
C ALA A 80 1.09 -4.84 -7.82
N LYS A 81 1.09 -4.06 -6.74
CA LYS A 81 -0.01 -3.96 -5.77
C LYS A 81 -1.30 -3.44 -6.43
N VAL A 82 -1.22 -2.34 -7.17
CA VAL A 82 -2.35 -1.76 -7.93
C VAL A 82 -2.94 -2.75 -8.92
N SER A 83 -2.09 -3.43 -9.69
CA SER A 83 -2.56 -4.43 -10.67
C SER A 83 -3.27 -5.61 -10.00
N SER A 84 -2.74 -6.06 -8.86
CA SER A 84 -3.31 -7.16 -8.07
C SER A 84 -4.64 -6.77 -7.44
N MET A 85 -4.74 -5.56 -6.88
CA MET A 85 -5.99 -5.02 -6.34
C MET A 85 -7.10 -4.98 -7.38
N ARG A 86 -6.79 -4.49 -8.60
CA ARG A 86 -7.78 -4.41 -9.69
C ARG A 86 -8.27 -5.79 -10.13
N ARG A 87 -7.35 -6.74 -10.30
CA ARG A 87 -7.68 -8.13 -10.66
C ARG A 87 -8.51 -8.79 -9.58
N TYR A 88 -8.12 -8.63 -8.33
CA TYR A 88 -8.85 -9.14 -7.17
C TYR A 88 -10.26 -8.56 -7.11
N ALA A 89 -10.42 -7.24 -7.25
CA ALA A 89 -11.75 -6.61 -7.18
C ALA A 89 -12.71 -7.14 -8.25
N ALA A 90 -12.23 -7.30 -9.49
CA ALA A 90 -13.04 -7.88 -10.57
C ALA A 90 -13.40 -9.34 -10.30
N SER A 91 -12.43 -10.15 -9.86
CA SER A 91 -12.64 -11.56 -9.58
C SER A 91 -13.57 -11.78 -8.37
N ARG A 92 -13.41 -10.98 -7.31
CA ARG A 92 -14.25 -11.03 -6.11
C ARG A 92 -15.70 -10.61 -6.42
N HIS A 93 -15.92 -9.67 -7.33
CA HIS A 93 -17.26 -9.30 -7.76
C HIS A 93 -17.98 -10.50 -8.39
N GLY A 94 -17.36 -11.18 -9.36
CA GLY A 94 -17.94 -12.40 -9.97
C GLY A 94 -18.06 -13.57 -8.99
N TRP A 95 -17.21 -13.64 -7.97
CA TRP A 95 -17.38 -14.60 -6.87
C TRP A 95 -18.63 -14.29 -6.03
N LEU A 96 -18.89 -13.03 -5.72
CA LEU A 96 -20.07 -12.61 -4.96
C LEU A 96 -21.38 -12.84 -5.73
N GLU A 97 -21.38 -12.67 -7.05
CA GLU A 97 -22.53 -13.02 -7.89
C GLU A 97 -22.82 -14.53 -7.84
N ARG A 98 -21.78 -15.37 -7.97
CA ARG A 98 -21.92 -16.84 -7.85
C ARG A 98 -22.37 -17.26 -6.45
N LEU A 99 -21.89 -16.60 -5.40
CA LEU A 99 -22.36 -16.81 -4.04
C LEU A 99 -23.86 -16.53 -3.90
N GLN A 100 -24.42 -15.51 -4.57
CA GLN A 100 -25.86 -15.26 -4.54
C GLN A 100 -26.65 -16.41 -5.16
N THR A 101 -26.21 -16.95 -6.30
CA THR A 101 -26.84 -18.11 -6.93
C THR A 101 -26.78 -19.35 -6.04
N VAL A 102 -25.61 -19.63 -5.43
CA VAL A 102 -25.46 -20.76 -4.49
C VAL A 102 -26.33 -20.56 -3.25
N ASN A 103 -26.42 -19.34 -2.71
CA ASN A 103 -27.30 -19.05 -1.57
C ASN A 103 -28.78 -19.29 -1.87
N GLN A 104 -29.23 -19.05 -3.10
CA GLN A 104 -30.59 -19.38 -3.55
C GLN A 104 -30.81 -20.89 -3.61
N GLN A 105 -29.83 -21.66 -4.12
CA GLN A 105 -29.90 -23.12 -4.13
C GLN A 105 -29.94 -23.70 -2.70
N VAL A 106 -29.09 -23.18 -1.81
CA VAL A 106 -29.03 -23.57 -0.40
C VAL A 106 -30.32 -23.19 0.34
N ALA A 107 -31.02 -22.14 -0.08
CA ALA A 107 -32.29 -21.75 0.52
C ALA A 107 -33.40 -22.79 0.36
N ASN A 108 -33.31 -23.67 -0.64
CA ASN A 108 -34.27 -24.74 -0.89
C ASN A 108 -33.98 -26.02 -0.10
N LEU A 109 -32.87 -26.07 0.65
CA LEU A 109 -32.49 -27.23 1.45
C LEU A 109 -33.17 -27.23 2.82
N PRO A 110 -33.31 -28.40 3.47
CA PRO A 110 -33.79 -28.49 4.86
C PRO A 110 -32.94 -27.65 5.81
N ALA A 111 -33.56 -27.06 6.83
CA ALA A 111 -32.90 -26.18 7.79
C ALA A 111 -31.67 -26.82 8.47
N SER A 112 -31.70 -28.14 8.71
CA SER A 112 -30.60 -28.91 9.30
C SER A 112 -29.32 -28.89 8.45
N VAL A 113 -29.43 -28.72 7.13
CA VAL A 113 -28.31 -28.63 6.18
C VAL A 113 -28.01 -27.17 5.84
N GLN A 114 -29.08 -26.38 5.65
CA GLN A 114 -29.00 -24.98 5.25
C GLN A 114 -28.24 -24.11 6.26
N ILE A 115 -28.54 -24.22 7.56
CA ILE A 115 -27.97 -23.37 8.61
C ILE A 115 -26.43 -23.51 8.69
N PRO A 116 -25.85 -24.71 8.86
CA PRO A 116 -24.41 -24.86 8.97
C PRO A 116 -23.69 -24.51 7.65
N LEU A 117 -24.34 -24.77 6.52
CA LEU A 117 -23.81 -24.42 5.21
C LEU A 117 -23.75 -22.90 4.99
N ARG A 118 -24.78 -22.16 5.40
CA ARG A 118 -24.76 -20.69 5.38
C ARG A 118 -23.66 -20.13 6.27
N GLY A 119 -23.44 -20.68 7.47
CA GLY A 119 -22.32 -20.27 8.32
C GLY A 119 -20.96 -20.44 7.64
N THR A 120 -20.79 -21.52 6.88
CA THR A 120 -19.57 -21.76 6.08
C THR A 120 -19.44 -20.75 4.95
N LEU A 121 -20.52 -20.49 4.21
CA LEU A 121 -20.54 -19.53 3.10
C LEU A 121 -20.32 -18.08 3.59
N ASP A 122 -20.85 -17.71 4.75
CA ASP A 122 -20.63 -16.41 5.38
C ASP A 122 -19.17 -16.25 5.83
N SER A 123 -18.57 -17.33 6.33
CA SER A 123 -17.14 -17.37 6.67
C SER A 123 -16.26 -17.22 5.42
N ALA A 124 -16.61 -17.90 4.32
CA ALA A 124 -15.95 -17.72 3.01
C ALA A 124 -16.12 -16.28 2.50
N ARG A 125 -17.32 -15.70 2.65
CA ARG A 125 -17.60 -14.30 2.30
C ARG A 125 -16.76 -13.33 3.11
N ALA A 126 -16.51 -13.62 4.38
CA ALA A 126 -15.58 -12.86 5.22
C ALA A 126 -14.09 -13.08 4.87
N GLY A 127 -13.79 -13.91 3.86
CA GLY A 127 -12.45 -14.15 3.32
C GLY A 127 -11.61 -15.18 4.08
N TYR A 128 -12.24 -15.97 4.95
CA TYR A 128 -11.58 -17.09 5.61
C TYR A 128 -11.44 -18.30 4.67
N LEU A 129 -10.36 -19.06 4.85
CA LEU A 129 -10.20 -20.37 4.22
C LEU A 129 -11.13 -21.36 4.93
N VAL A 130 -12.13 -21.86 4.19
CA VAL A 130 -13.12 -22.78 4.72
C VAL A 130 -13.35 -23.92 3.74
N GLY A 131 -13.61 -25.11 4.26
CA GLY A 131 -13.85 -26.32 3.48
C GLY A 131 -15.10 -27.04 3.94
N ILE A 132 -15.71 -27.82 3.04
CA ILE A 132 -16.93 -28.59 3.29
C ILE A 132 -16.70 -29.73 4.31
N ALA A 133 -15.46 -30.20 4.46
CA ALA A 133 -15.11 -31.29 5.37
C ALA A 133 -15.45 -31.01 6.84
N GLY A 134 -15.57 -29.74 7.24
CA GLY A 134 -15.95 -29.35 8.61
C GLY A 134 -17.44 -29.50 8.94
N LEU A 135 -18.29 -29.78 7.95
CA LEU A 135 -19.75 -29.85 8.12
C LEU A 135 -20.27 -31.24 8.57
N GLY A 136 -19.42 -32.26 8.55
CA GLY A 136 -19.76 -33.65 8.88
C GLY A 136 -20.45 -34.40 7.74
N ASP A 137 -20.14 -35.70 7.61
CA ASP A 137 -20.54 -36.52 6.45
C ASP A 137 -22.05 -36.61 6.23
N SER A 138 -22.85 -36.54 7.30
CA SER A 138 -24.31 -36.56 7.22
C SER A 138 -24.90 -35.33 6.52
N VAL A 139 -24.30 -34.16 6.73
CA VAL A 139 -24.71 -32.90 6.09
C VAL A 139 -24.26 -32.88 4.64
N VAL A 140 -23.03 -33.33 4.37
CA VAL A 140 -22.43 -33.34 3.03
C VAL A 140 -23.17 -34.29 2.09
N ASN A 141 -23.60 -35.46 2.58
CA ASN A 141 -24.34 -36.44 1.78
C ASN A 141 -25.82 -36.07 1.57
N ALA A 142 -26.35 -35.12 2.34
CA ALA A 142 -27.72 -34.63 2.18
C ALA A 142 -27.85 -33.49 1.15
N ILE A 143 -26.73 -32.99 0.62
CA ILE A 143 -26.71 -31.93 -0.41
C ILE A 143 -26.81 -32.58 -1.80
N PRO A 144 -27.70 -32.12 -2.70
CA PRO A 144 -27.73 -32.56 -4.09
C PRO A 144 -26.39 -32.34 -4.79
N ASP A 145 -25.95 -33.29 -5.62
CA ASP A 145 -24.64 -33.24 -6.28
C ASP A 145 -24.41 -31.94 -7.06
N SER A 146 -25.42 -31.44 -7.78
CA SER A 146 -25.34 -30.17 -8.52
C SER A 146 -25.03 -28.96 -7.61
N THR A 147 -25.61 -28.94 -6.41
CA THR A 147 -25.40 -27.87 -5.43
C THR A 147 -24.04 -28.04 -4.74
N LYS A 148 -23.67 -29.29 -4.46
CA LYS A 148 -22.39 -29.66 -3.85
C LYS A 148 -21.22 -29.25 -4.74
N ASP A 149 -21.27 -29.55 -6.03
CA ASP A 149 -20.25 -29.15 -7.02
C ASP A 149 -20.13 -27.63 -7.12
N ALA A 150 -21.26 -26.92 -7.13
CA ALA A 150 -21.28 -25.46 -7.16
C ALA A 150 -20.63 -24.84 -5.90
N ILE A 151 -20.87 -25.42 -4.72
CA ILE A 151 -20.24 -24.98 -3.46
C ILE A 151 -18.74 -25.29 -3.49
N PHE A 152 -18.32 -26.47 -3.93
CA PHE A 152 -16.90 -26.81 -4.03
C PHE A 152 -16.14 -25.86 -4.95
N ALA A 153 -16.67 -25.59 -6.14
CA ALA A 153 -16.09 -24.62 -7.05
C ALA A 153 -16.00 -23.22 -6.42
N LEU A 154 -17.06 -22.79 -5.70
CA LEU A 154 -17.07 -21.50 -5.01
C LEU A 154 -16.00 -21.42 -3.90
N LEU A 155 -15.80 -22.50 -3.14
CA LEU A 155 -14.82 -22.53 -2.06
C LEU A 155 -13.38 -22.62 -2.57
N GLN A 156 -13.14 -23.37 -3.65
CA GLN A 156 -11.85 -23.42 -4.32
C GLN A 156 -11.47 -22.03 -4.84
N ASP A 157 -12.40 -21.33 -5.50
CA ASP A 157 -12.15 -19.96 -5.95
C ASP A 157 -11.92 -19.01 -4.77
N ASN A 158 -12.58 -19.23 -3.62
CA ASN A 158 -12.34 -18.44 -2.43
C ASN A 158 -10.92 -18.63 -1.87
N GLU A 159 -10.38 -19.85 -1.91
CA GLU A 159 -8.98 -20.10 -1.54
C GLU A 159 -8.02 -19.31 -2.44
N GLU A 160 -8.25 -19.31 -3.76
CA GLU A 160 -7.47 -18.50 -4.69
C GLU A 160 -7.59 -16.99 -4.39
N GLN A 161 -8.79 -16.52 -4.06
CA GLN A 161 -9.01 -15.12 -3.64
C GLN A 161 -8.26 -14.80 -2.34
N THR A 162 -8.32 -15.65 -1.32
CA THR A 162 -7.63 -15.43 -0.04
C THR A 162 -6.11 -15.37 -0.25
N LEU A 163 -5.55 -16.23 -1.09
CA LEU A 163 -4.15 -16.16 -1.47
C LEU A 163 -3.83 -14.88 -2.24
N ALA A 164 -4.66 -14.49 -3.20
CA ALA A 164 -4.48 -13.23 -3.95
C ALA A 164 -4.52 -12.00 -3.03
N TRP A 165 -5.44 -11.97 -2.06
CA TRP A 165 -5.53 -10.93 -1.03
C TRP A 165 -4.22 -10.81 -0.24
N SER A 166 -3.69 -11.94 0.24
CA SER A 166 -2.45 -11.96 1.02
C SER A 166 -1.24 -11.39 0.27
N ARG A 167 -1.18 -11.59 -1.06
CA ARG A 167 -0.05 -11.14 -1.89
C ARG A 167 0.03 -9.62 -1.97
N PHE A 168 -1.10 -8.93 -2.16
CA PHE A 168 -1.08 -7.47 -2.28
C PHE A 168 -1.28 -6.75 -0.95
N ASN A 169 -1.78 -7.41 0.09
CA ASN A 169 -1.76 -6.90 1.47
C ASN A 169 -0.34 -6.93 2.09
N SER A 170 0.70 -7.00 1.26
CA SER A 170 2.09 -6.90 1.68
C SER A 170 2.44 -5.44 2.02
N GLU A 171 3.31 -5.28 3.02
CA GLU A 171 3.85 -4.01 3.49
C GLU A 171 5.09 -3.55 2.69
N LEU A 172 5.50 -4.28 1.64
CA LEU A 172 6.73 -3.98 0.90
C LEU A 172 6.75 -2.55 0.30
N ALA A 173 5.65 -2.12 -0.31
CA ALA A 173 5.56 -0.77 -0.87
C ALA A 173 5.62 0.32 0.21
N ALA A 174 4.99 0.07 1.37
CA ALA A 174 5.05 0.96 2.53
C ALA A 174 6.46 1.02 3.13
N MET A 175 7.17 -0.11 3.20
CA MET A 175 8.56 -0.19 3.65
C MET A 175 9.49 0.61 2.75
N TYR A 176 9.40 0.45 1.42
CA TYR A 176 10.20 1.26 0.49
C TYR A 176 9.84 2.75 0.56
N SER A 177 8.56 3.08 0.77
CA SER A 177 8.14 4.46 1.03
C SER A 177 8.79 5.04 2.28
N GLU A 178 8.90 4.25 3.36
CA GLU A 178 9.53 4.67 4.62
C GLU A 178 11.04 4.87 4.44
N ASP A 179 11.73 3.96 3.76
CA ASP A 179 13.16 4.10 3.45
C ASP A 179 13.45 5.41 2.69
N LEU A 180 12.59 5.75 1.72
CA LEU A 180 12.68 6.99 0.95
C LEU A 180 12.40 8.23 1.83
N ILE A 181 11.43 8.16 2.74
CA ILE A 181 11.15 9.23 3.71
C ILE A 181 12.37 9.48 4.60
N GLN A 182 12.96 8.42 5.15
CA GLN A 182 14.14 8.51 6.01
C GLN A 182 15.34 9.12 5.26
N PHE A 183 15.53 8.73 4.00
CA PHE A 183 16.54 9.36 3.14
C PHE A 183 16.34 10.88 3.09
N PHE A 184 15.14 11.36 2.75
CA PHE A 184 14.90 12.81 2.66
C PHE A 184 14.96 13.54 3.99
N GLN A 185 14.57 12.90 5.09
CA GLN A 185 14.73 13.45 6.43
C GLN A 185 16.21 13.64 6.76
N SER A 186 17.05 12.65 6.48
CA SER A 186 18.50 12.75 6.68
C SER A 186 19.12 13.92 5.90
N GLN A 187 18.73 14.07 4.63
CA GLN A 187 19.23 15.15 3.78
C GLN A 187 18.71 16.53 4.21
N SER A 188 17.48 16.62 4.68
CA SER A 188 16.94 17.85 5.26
C SER A 188 17.68 18.27 6.53
N MET A 189 18.07 17.32 7.39
CA MET A 189 18.85 17.60 8.59
C MET A 189 20.29 18.00 8.27
N GLU A 190 20.93 17.34 7.30
CA GLU A 190 22.25 17.72 6.79
C GLU A 190 22.24 19.15 6.22
N GLU A 191 21.24 19.49 5.40
CA GLU A 191 21.11 20.82 4.80
C GLU A 191 20.90 21.91 5.89
N MET A 192 20.09 21.62 6.91
CA MET A 192 19.88 22.53 8.04
C MET A 192 21.15 22.72 8.88
N SER A 193 21.93 21.64 9.08
CA SER A 193 23.22 21.69 9.77
C SER A 193 24.26 22.50 8.98
N LEU A 194 24.32 22.33 7.65
CA LEU A 194 25.19 23.12 6.78
C LEU A 194 24.81 24.60 6.83
N LYS A 195 23.52 24.93 6.72
CA LYS A 195 23.02 26.31 6.79
C LYS A 195 23.32 26.98 8.13
N SER A 196 23.38 26.24 9.24
CA SER A 196 23.74 26.82 10.55
C SER A 196 25.26 27.02 10.74
N LYS A 197 26.10 26.16 10.14
CA LYS A 197 27.56 26.26 10.20
C LYS A 197 28.13 27.43 9.38
N ILE A 198 27.50 27.76 8.26
CA ILE A 198 27.97 28.83 7.36
C ILE A 198 28.04 30.20 8.07
N PRO A 199 26.98 30.69 8.75
CA PRO A 199 27.05 31.93 9.53
C PRO A 199 28.12 31.91 10.62
N MET A 200 28.32 30.78 11.32
CA MET A 200 29.37 30.66 12.33
C MET A 200 30.77 30.81 11.72
N ALA A 201 31.00 30.20 10.56
CA ALA A 201 32.29 30.32 9.86
C ALA A 201 32.56 31.77 9.44
N PHE A 202 31.56 32.48 8.92
CA PHE A 202 31.69 33.91 8.59
C PHE A 202 31.89 34.78 9.83
N TYR A 203 31.19 34.49 10.93
CA TYR A 203 31.38 35.21 12.19
C TYR A 203 32.79 35.04 12.73
N PHE A 204 33.32 33.80 12.71
CA PHE A 204 34.69 33.50 13.08
C PHE A 204 35.70 34.22 12.19
N LEU A 205 35.52 34.18 10.86
CA LEU A 205 36.38 34.90 9.91
C LEU A 205 36.39 36.40 10.17
N THR A 206 35.23 36.98 10.48
CA THR A 206 35.09 38.40 10.82
C THR A 206 35.83 38.75 12.11
N LEU A 207 35.74 37.89 13.14
CA LEU A 207 36.51 38.04 14.38
C LEU A 207 38.01 37.98 14.12
N VAL A 208 38.49 37.02 13.34
CA VAL A 208 39.90 36.89 12.97
C VAL A 208 40.38 38.12 12.21
N LEU A 209 39.59 38.62 11.25
CA LEU A 209 39.89 39.86 10.51
C LEU A 209 39.98 41.07 11.44
N MET A 210 39.05 41.22 12.39
CA MET A 210 39.07 42.30 13.38
C MET A 210 40.30 42.22 14.28
N LEU A 211 40.63 41.03 14.79
CA LEU A 211 41.81 40.82 15.62
C LEU A 211 43.10 41.12 14.85
N SER A 212 43.17 40.70 13.58
CA SER A 212 44.32 40.97 12.71
C SER A 212 44.47 42.47 12.42
N THR A 213 43.38 43.19 12.14
CA THR A 213 43.41 44.65 11.97
C THR A 213 43.82 45.36 13.26
N PHE A 214 43.29 44.94 14.41
CA PHE A 214 43.74 45.46 15.71
C PHE A 214 45.25 45.27 15.91
N PHE A 215 45.77 44.08 15.62
CA PHE A 215 47.20 43.78 15.74
C PHE A 215 48.06 44.68 14.85
N PHE A 216 47.68 44.88 13.58
CA PHE A 216 48.40 45.77 12.67
C PHE A 216 48.32 47.26 13.09
N ILE A 217 47.16 47.73 13.57
CA ILE A 217 47.01 49.10 14.06
C ILE A 217 47.94 49.34 15.25
N PHE A 218 47.96 48.43 16.23
CA PHE A 218 48.82 48.57 17.41
C PHE A 218 50.31 48.40 17.09
N ARG A 219 50.68 47.48 16.19
CA ARG A 219 52.07 47.32 15.74
C ARG A 219 52.58 48.53 14.94
N SER A 220 51.72 49.23 14.19
CA SER A 220 52.12 50.44 13.44
C SER A 220 52.40 51.66 14.32
N LYS A 221 52.01 51.63 15.59
CA LYS A 221 52.19 52.71 16.57
C LYS A 221 53.39 52.52 17.50
N GLN A 222 54.08 51.38 17.41
CA GLN A 222 55.39 51.13 18.05
C GLN A 222 56.50 51.41 17.04
#